data_AF-G8XP89-F1
#
_entry.id   AF-G8XP89-F1
#
_cell.length_a   1.000
_cell.length_b   1.000
_cell.length_c   1.000
_cell.angle_alpha   90.00
_cell.angle_beta   90.00
_cell.angle_gamma   90.00
#
_symmetry.space_group_name_H-M   'P 1'
#
loop_
_entity.id
_entity.type
_entity.pdbx_description
1 polymer ?
#
loop_
_entity_poly.entity_id
_entity_poly.type
_entity_poly.pdbx_seq_one_letter_code
_entity_poly.pdbx_strand_id
1 'polypeptide(L)'
;MTYKVHIYLKSFDNLYIRTSINLILQITNYLKTFEEFSNQRFDSQKVISLPTLKKKFTVLRSPHIDKKSREQFEWTHYKKSIFLDFQKISVFSLFLFLLKNSSFPGVQIEINLKHSTFCKTLPNTF
;
A
#
# COMPACT_ATOMS: atom_id res chain seq x y z
N MET A 1 14.73 -6.31 16.70
CA MET A 1 14.73 -6.40 15.22
C MET A 1 13.38 -5.90 14.74
N THR A 2 13.33 -4.98 13.77
CA THR A 2 12.06 -4.47 13.23
C THR A 2 11.99 -4.69 11.72
N TYR A 3 10.86 -5.21 11.28
CA TYR A 3 10.55 -5.43 9.86
C TYR A 3 9.70 -4.27 9.38
N LYS A 4 10.28 -3.42 8.55
CA LYS A 4 9.59 -2.28 7.95
C LYS A 4 9.02 -2.71 6.60
N VAL A 5 7.72 -2.50 6.43
CA VAL A 5 7.00 -2.82 5.21
C VAL A 5 6.42 -1.53 4.64
N HIS A 6 6.78 -1.24 3.40
CA HIS A 6 6.22 -0.13 2.65
C HIS A 6 5.45 -0.67 1.45
N ILE A 7 4.15 -0.46 1.46
CA ILE A 7 3.24 -0.94 0.41
C ILE A 7 2.83 0.24 -0.44
N TYR A 8 2.94 0.13 -1.76
CA TYR A 8 2.33 1.06 -2.70
C TYR A 8 1.15 0.41 -3.40
N LEU A 9 0.05 1.13 -3.46
CA LEU A 9 -1.17 0.76 -4.15
C LEU A 9 -1.35 1.69 -5.35
N LYS A 10 -1.56 1.11 -6.54
CA LYS A 10 -1.83 1.84 -7.78
C LYS A 10 -3.08 1.27 -8.43
N SER A 11 -3.99 2.14 -8.88
CA SER A 11 -5.18 1.72 -9.64
C SER A 11 -5.67 2.85 -10.53
N PHE A 12 -6.50 2.50 -11.51
CA PHE A 12 -7.26 3.43 -12.32
C PHE A 12 -8.49 3.97 -11.60
N ASP A 13 -9.05 3.20 -10.67
CA ASP A 13 -10.24 3.61 -9.93
C ASP A 13 -9.95 3.79 -8.43
N ASN A 14 -10.43 4.90 -7.89
CA ASN A 14 -10.28 5.19 -6.46
C ASN A 14 -11.10 4.23 -5.58
N LEU A 15 -12.19 3.66 -6.12
CA LEU A 15 -13.04 2.73 -5.37
C LEU A 15 -12.29 1.45 -4.99
N TYR A 16 -11.60 0.83 -5.95
CA TYR A 16 -10.80 -0.38 -5.70
C TYR A 16 -9.64 -0.13 -4.73
N ILE A 17 -9.02 1.06 -4.78
CA ILE A 17 -8.00 1.44 -3.79
C ILE A 17 -8.59 1.54 -2.39
N ARG A 18 -9.77 2.17 -2.25
CA ARG A 18 -10.41 2.33 -0.95
C ARG A 18 -10.80 0.98 -0.35
N THR A 19 -11.40 0.08 -1.14
CA THR A 19 -11.76 -1.27 -0.68
C THR A 19 -10.52 -2.06 -0.27
N SER A 20 -9.46 -1.99 -1.07
CA SER A 20 -8.18 -2.66 -0.79
C SER A 20 -7.52 -2.14 0.49
N ILE A 21 -7.52 -0.83 0.71
CA ILE A 21 -6.99 -0.24 1.96
C ILE A 21 -7.78 -0.72 3.16
N ASN A 22 -9.11 -0.71 3.08
CA ASN A 22 -9.95 -1.18 4.18
C ASN A 22 -9.67 -2.65 4.51
N LEU A 23 -9.48 -3.49 3.49
CA LEU A 23 -9.12 -4.90 3.68
C LEU A 23 -7.75 -5.04 4.37
N ILE A 24 -6.74 -4.29 3.92
CA ILE A 24 -5.41 -4.28 4.56
C ILE A 24 -5.52 -3.82 6.01
N LEU A 25 -6.29 -2.77 6.29
CA LEU A 25 -6.52 -2.28 7.66
C LEU A 25 -7.19 -3.35 8.53
N GLN A 26 -8.19 -4.06 8.01
CA GLN A 26 -8.83 -5.18 8.71
C GLN A 26 -7.82 -6.29 9.06
N ILE A 27 -7.01 -6.72 8.10
CA ILE A 27 -5.95 -7.71 8.32
C ILE A 27 -5.00 -7.22 9.42
N THR A 28 -4.55 -5.98 9.33
CA THR A 28 -3.58 -5.47 10.29
C THR A 28 -4.16 -5.27 11.69
N ASN A 29 -5.45 -4.91 11.82
CA ASN A 29 -6.14 -4.86 13.11
C ASN A 29 -6.27 -6.26 13.71
N TYR A 30 -6.58 -7.27 12.89
CA TYR A 30 -6.56 -8.66 13.32
C TYR A 30 -5.18 -9.10 13.81
N LEU A 31 -4.09 -8.62 13.22
CA LEU A 31 -2.74 -8.96 13.68
C LEU A 31 -2.32 -8.22 14.96
N LYS A 32 -2.79 -6.98 15.15
CA LYS A 32 -2.52 -6.19 16.36
C LYS A 32 -3.01 -6.87 17.63
N THR A 33 -4.16 -7.55 17.59
CA THR A 33 -4.69 -8.27 18.75
C THR A 33 -3.74 -9.37 19.24
N PHE A 34 -2.90 -9.94 18.37
CA PHE A 34 -1.86 -10.91 18.77
C PHE A 34 -0.59 -10.26 19.35
N GLU A 35 -0.43 -8.93 19.22
CA GLU A 35 0.74 -8.18 19.68
C GLU A 35 0.50 -7.40 20.99
N GLU A 36 -0.75 -7.06 21.34
CA GLU A 36 -1.14 -6.16 22.45
C GLU A 36 -0.71 -6.56 23.88
N PHE A 37 -0.14 -7.75 24.09
CA PHE A 37 0.42 -8.15 25.41
C PHE A 37 1.68 -7.35 25.84
N SER A 38 2.28 -6.56 24.95
CA SER A 38 3.34 -5.62 25.30
C SER A 38 2.81 -4.19 25.29
N ASN A 39 2.95 -3.46 26.39
CA ASN A 39 2.45 -2.09 26.64
C ASN A 39 3.03 -0.97 25.73
N GLN A 40 3.47 -1.27 24.51
CA GLN A 40 3.86 -0.29 23.50
C GLN A 40 2.71 -0.11 22.51
N ARG A 41 2.08 1.07 22.51
CA ARG A 41 1.08 1.45 21.50
C ARG A 41 1.74 1.45 20.11
N PHE A 42 1.44 0.44 19.31
CA PHE A 42 1.81 0.38 17.89
C PHE A 42 0.94 1.36 17.09
N ASP A 43 1.30 2.64 17.11
CA ASP A 43 0.51 3.72 16.48
C ASP A 43 0.72 3.87 14.97
N SER A 44 1.70 3.23 14.34
CA SER A 44 2.20 3.73 13.05
C SER A 44 1.61 3.06 11.80
N GLN A 45 0.30 2.79 11.75
CA GLN A 45 -0.32 2.52 10.45
C GLN A 45 -0.62 3.84 9.74
N LYS A 46 0.28 4.23 8.84
CA LYS A 46 0.14 5.49 8.12
C LYS A 46 -0.24 5.22 6.66
N VAL A 47 -1.47 5.57 6.30
CA VAL A 47 -1.92 5.63 4.91
C VAL A 47 -1.64 7.03 4.38
N ILE A 48 -0.88 7.14 3.30
CA ILE A 48 -0.53 8.40 2.66
C ILE A 48 -1.09 8.41 1.24
N SER A 49 -1.84 9.45 0.89
CA SER A 49 -2.26 9.69 -0.49
C SER A 49 -1.10 10.31 -1.26
N LEU A 50 -0.66 9.65 -2.32
CA LEU A 50 0.37 10.19 -3.21
C LEU A 50 -0.30 11.00 -4.33
N PRO A 51 0.43 11.94 -4.96
CA PRO A 51 -0.11 12.71 -6.07
C PRO A 51 -0.67 11.81 -7.17
N THR A 52 -1.91 12.09 -7.58
CA THR A 52 -2.56 11.37 -8.69
C THR A 52 -1.95 11.81 -10.01
N LEU A 53 -1.64 10.84 -10.87
CA LEU A 53 -1.18 11.15 -12.23
C LEU A 53 -2.40 11.23 -13.15
N LYS A 54 -2.55 12.31 -13.89
CA LYS A 54 -3.58 12.47 -14.90
C LYS A 54 -2.93 12.70 -16.27
N LYS A 55 -3.21 11.84 -17.24
CA LYS A 55 -2.85 12.05 -18.64
C LYS A 55 -4.11 12.42 -19.41
N LYS A 56 -4.10 13.56 -20.10
CA LYS A 56 -5.23 14.03 -20.90
C LYS A 56 -4.90 13.85 -22.37
N PHE A 57 -5.84 13.36 -23.15
CA PHE A 57 -5.70 13.18 -24.59
C PHE A 57 -6.95 13.66 -25.30
N THR A 58 -6.76 14.26 -26.47
CA THR A 58 -7.83 14.83 -27.28
C THR A 58 -7.89 14.11 -28.60
N VAL A 59 -9.01 13.49 -28.93
CA VAL A 59 -9.18 12.73 -30.17
C VAL A 59 -10.30 13.38 -31.01
N LEU A 60 -10.22 13.25 -32.32
CA LEU A 60 -11.33 13.63 -33.19
C LEU A 60 -12.48 12.64 -32.98
N ARG A 61 -13.72 13.15 -32.89
CA ARG A 61 -14.90 12.27 -32.76
C ARG A 61 -15.18 11.47 -34.04
N SER A 62 -14.91 12.08 -35.19
CA SER A 62 -15.05 11.45 -36.50
C SER A 62 -13.72 10.82 -36.94
N PRO A 63 -13.73 9.66 -37.62
CA PRO A 63 -12.52 9.06 -38.17
C PRO A 63 -11.90 9.89 -39.30
N HIS A 64 -12.62 10.84 -39.92
CA HIS A 64 -12.13 11.61 -41.06
C HIS A 64 -12.51 13.10 -41.01
N ILE A 65 -11.56 13.98 -41.36
CA ILE A 65 -11.62 15.43 -41.62
C ILE A 65 -12.16 16.36 -40.50
N ASP A 66 -13.11 15.95 -39.64
CA ASP A 66 -13.85 16.86 -38.75
C ASP A 66 -13.08 17.37 -37.51
N LYS A 67 -12.09 18.25 -37.73
CA LYS A 67 -11.19 18.79 -36.69
C LYS A 67 -11.88 19.62 -35.59
N LYS A 68 -13.05 20.19 -35.88
CA LYS A 68 -13.84 20.98 -34.91
C LYS A 68 -14.60 20.09 -33.92
N SER A 69 -14.83 18.83 -34.25
CA SER A 69 -15.48 17.85 -33.38
C SER A 69 -14.43 17.04 -32.62
N ARG A 70 -14.10 17.47 -31.39
CA ARG A 70 -13.10 16.81 -30.54
C ARG A 70 -13.72 16.25 -29.26
N GLU A 71 -13.14 15.17 -28.77
CA GLU A 71 -13.46 14.55 -27.49
C GLU A 71 -12.24 14.58 -26.57
N GLN A 72 -12.50 14.81 -25.28
CA GLN A 72 -11.50 14.90 -24.24
C GLN A 72 -11.58 13.64 -23.41
N PHE A 73 -10.48 12.92 -23.32
CA PHE A 73 -10.36 11.76 -22.46
C PHE A 73 -9.28 12.01 -21.42
N GLU A 74 -9.46 11.42 -20.25
CA GLU A 74 -8.42 11.38 -19.23
C GLU A 74 -8.16 9.96 -18.79
N TRP A 75 -6.89 9.70 -18.54
CA TRP A 75 -6.41 8.49 -17.90
C TRP A 75 -5.83 8.88 -16.55
N THR A 76 -6.49 8.44 -15.49
CA THR A 76 -6.15 8.80 -14.12
C THR A 76 -5.55 7.60 -13.40
N HIS A 77 -4.46 7.84 -12.69
CA HIS A 77 -3.80 6.85 -11.85
C HIS A 77 -3.78 7.34 -10.41
N TYR A 78 -4.54 6.65 -9.58
CA TYR A 78 -4.56 6.86 -8.15
C TYR A 78 -3.42 6.08 -7.51
N LYS A 79 -2.71 6.74 -6.59
CA LYS A 79 -1.56 6.17 -5.88
C LYS A 79 -1.71 6.41 -4.39
N LYS A 80 -1.54 5.36 -3.59
CA LYS A 80 -1.49 5.47 -2.14
C LYS A 80 -0.35 4.63 -1.60
N SER A 81 0.17 4.97 -0.45
CA SER A 81 1.17 4.17 0.24
C SER A 81 0.77 3.88 1.68
N ILE A 82 1.21 2.74 2.20
CA ILE A 82 0.96 2.28 3.56
C ILE A 82 2.30 1.90 4.18
N PHE A 83 2.57 2.43 5.36
CA PHE A 83 3.73 2.06 6.17
C PHE A 83 3.28 1.21 7.34
N LEU A 84 3.95 0.07 7.53
CA LEU A 84 3.72 -0.87 8.62
C LEU A 84 5.07 -1.29 9.19
N ASP A 85 5.17 -1.34 10.52
CA ASP A 85 6.35 -1.83 11.23
C ASP A 85 5.94 -3.03 12.08
N PHE A 86 6.61 -4.17 11.90
CA PHE A 86 6.40 -5.38 12.68
C PHE A 86 7.60 -5.65 13.58
N GLN A 87 7.37 -6.04 14.83
CA GLN A 87 8.44 -6.44 15.75
C GLN A 87 8.77 -7.93 15.64
N LYS A 88 7.76 -8.78 15.43
CA LYS A 88 7.91 -10.24 15.40
C LYS A 88 7.90 -10.77 13.98
N ILE A 89 8.80 -11.72 13.68
CA ILE A 89 8.88 -12.39 12.37
C ILE A 89 7.64 -13.24 12.08
N SER A 90 7.04 -13.87 13.10
CA SER A 90 5.86 -14.72 12.95
C SER A 90 4.65 -13.94 12.44
N VAL A 91 4.36 -12.79 13.05
CA VAL A 91 3.28 -11.88 12.65
C VAL A 91 3.53 -11.33 11.25
N PHE A 92 4.77 -10.95 10.95
CA PHE A 92 5.15 -10.48 9.61
C PHE A 92 4.96 -11.56 8.53
N SER A 93 5.36 -12.80 8.79
CA SER A 93 5.15 -13.92 7.87
C SER A 93 3.66 -14.17 7.62
N LEU A 94 2.86 -14.18 8.69
CA LEU A 94 1.40 -14.33 8.60
C LEU A 94 0.75 -13.19 7.82
N PHE A 95 1.21 -11.95 8.02
CA PHE A 95 0.75 -10.79 7.25
C PHE A 95 0.97 -10.96 5.75
N LEU A 96 2.18 -11.35 5.34
CA LEU A 96 2.49 -11.59 3.93
C LEU A 96 1.65 -12.73 3.34
N PHE A 97 1.43 -13.79 4.11
CA PHE A 97 0.57 -14.90 3.70
C PHE A 97 -0.87 -14.45 3.47
N LEU A 98 -1.44 -13.67 4.41
CA LEU A 98 -2.79 -13.13 4.30
C LEU A 98 -2.93 -12.18 3.10
N LEU A 99 -1.98 -11.28 2.89
CA LEU A 99 -1.95 -10.39 1.72
C LEU A 99 -1.91 -11.17 0.39
N LYS A 100 -1.10 -12.23 0.33
CA LYS A 100 -0.99 -13.04 -0.89
C LYS A 100 -2.28 -13.77 -1.23
N ASN A 101 -3.05 -14.18 -0.22
CA ASN A 101 -4.29 -14.95 -0.40
C ASN A 101 -5.54 -14.08 -0.56
N SER A 102 -5.50 -12.81 -0.14
CA SER A 102 -6.63 -11.88 -0.29
C SER A 102 -6.77 -11.38 -1.73
N SER A 103 -8.02 -11.22 -2.19
CA SER A 103 -8.31 -10.70 -3.53
C SER A 103 -8.29 -9.18 -3.58
N PHE A 104 -7.48 -8.62 -4.50
CA PHE A 104 -7.38 -7.18 -4.76
C PHE A 104 -7.70 -6.88 -6.24
N PRO A 105 -8.98 -6.78 -6.60
CA PRO A 105 -9.37 -6.57 -7.99
C PRO A 105 -8.97 -5.18 -8.46
N GLY A 106 -8.32 -5.10 -9.63
CA GLY A 106 -7.98 -3.82 -10.27
C GLY A 106 -6.96 -2.96 -9.53
N VAL A 107 -6.24 -3.52 -8.54
CA VAL A 107 -5.20 -2.81 -7.79
C VAL A 107 -3.86 -3.50 -7.95
N GLN A 108 -2.87 -2.74 -8.41
CA GLN A 108 -1.48 -3.16 -8.38
C GLN A 108 -0.90 -2.88 -7.00
N ILE A 109 -0.26 -3.90 -6.41
CA ILE A 109 0.41 -3.82 -5.11
C ILE A 109 1.92 -3.99 -5.32
N GLU A 110 2.71 -3.03 -4.84
CA GLU A 110 4.16 -3.11 -4.79
C GLU A 110 4.59 -3.13 -3.31
N ILE A 111 5.40 -4.12 -2.91
CA ILE A 111 5.82 -4.29 -1.51
C ILE A 111 7.33 -4.12 -1.42
N ASN A 112 7.76 -3.13 -0.65
CA ASN A 112 9.17 -2.90 -0.32
C ASN A 112 9.43 -3.29 1.13
N LEU A 113 10.32 -4.27 1.32
CA LEU A 113 10.68 -4.82 2.63
C LEU A 113 12.06 -4.31 3.05
N LYS A 114 12.18 -3.87 4.30
CA LYS A 114 13.46 -3.50 4.92
C LYS A 114 13.56 -4.12 6.31
N HIS A 115 14.70 -4.74 6.61
CA HIS A 115 14.97 -5.34 7.91
C HIS A 115 16.37 -4.94 8.37
N SER A 116 16.51 -4.46 9.61
CA SER A 116 17.82 -4.22 10.22
C SER A 116 18.32 -5.48 10.91
N THR A 117 19.45 -6.03 10.42
CA THR A 117 20.09 -7.23 10.99
C THR A 117 21.09 -6.93 12.10
N PHE A 118 21.32 -5.65 12.43
CA PHE A 118 22.33 -5.26 13.41
C PHE A 118 22.01 -5.80 14.80
N CYS A 119 22.82 -6.75 15.28
CA CYS A 119 22.85 -7.12 16.69
C CYS A 119 23.37 -5.92 17.49
N LYS A 120 22.55 -5.34 18.37
CA LYS A 120 23.07 -4.41 19.37
C LYS A 120 24.13 -5.19 20.16
N THR A 121 25.39 -4.77 20.06
CA THR A 121 26.44 -5.27 20.96
C THR A 121 25.92 -5.09 22.38
N LEU A 122 25.92 -6.16 23.17
CA LEU A 122 25.64 -6.07 24.59
C LEU A 122 26.55 -4.96 25.16
N PRO A 123 26.06 -4.08 26.05
CA PRO A 123 26.94 -3.14 26.72
C PRO A 123 28.05 -3.99 27.35
N ASN A 124 29.31 -3.69 27.00
CA ASN A 124 30.47 -4.32 27.60
C ASN A 124 30.45 -3.96 29.10
N THR A 125 29.79 -4.78 29.91
CA THR A 125 29.89 -4.75 31.36
C THR A 125 31.20 -5.42 31.71
N PHE A 126 32.26 -4.61 31.82
CA PHE A 126 33.43 -4.93 32.62
C PHE A 126 33.17 -4.58 34.07
#